data_AF-A0A0B2V8T0-F1
#
_entry.id   AF-A0A0B2V8T0-F1
#
_cell.length_a   1.000
_cell.length_b   1.000
_cell.length_c   1.000
_cell.angle_alpha   90.00
_cell.angle_beta   90.00
_cell.angle_gamma   90.00
#
_symmetry.space_group_name_H-M   'P 1'
#
loop_
_entity.id
_entity.type
_entity.pdbx_description
1 polymer ?
#
loop_
_entity_poly.entity_id
_entity_poly.type
_entity_poly.pdbx_seq_one_letter_code
_entity_poly.pdbx_strand_id
1 'polypeptide(L)'
;MPQPVCTGGCGPGYGCGQYGCYAKARARSSKTFTGAHSKQDNGEFLEVERKQLLTPDEKFHSCCVDRHLPDVCLQKCSFATYTKEALQSMYFRFDPCPVQAAADMHFCAAQGRDHRDCCEKNGVTNTLAGNKCLVFCDQRPGNITQLDISYLSCYERFENIKGCFWHDLSELRSSELERRFDSL
;
A
#
# COMPACT_ATOMS: atom_id res chain seq x y z
N MET A 1 7.44 -20.34 -8.76
CA MET A 1 6.68 -19.07 -8.82
C MET A 1 5.70 -19.17 -9.99
N PRO A 2 4.44 -18.71 -9.87
CA PRO A 2 3.51 -18.78 -10.99
C PRO A 2 3.99 -17.91 -12.17
N GLN A 3 3.75 -18.39 -13.38
CA GLN A 3 4.18 -17.78 -14.65
C GLN A 3 3.52 -16.38 -14.78
N PRO A 4 4.22 -15.35 -15.29
CA PRO A 4 3.60 -14.06 -15.56
C PRO A 4 2.50 -14.22 -16.63
N VAL A 5 1.33 -13.65 -16.36
CA VAL A 5 0.09 -13.85 -17.13
C VAL A 5 0.09 -13.17 -18.52
N CYS A 6 1.19 -12.52 -18.93
CA CYS A 6 1.24 -11.67 -20.12
C CYS A 6 1.69 -12.40 -21.39
N THR A 7 1.18 -13.61 -21.65
CA THR A 7 1.58 -14.44 -22.81
C THR A 7 1.34 -13.74 -24.16
N GLY A 8 0.50 -12.69 -24.20
CA GLY A 8 0.24 -11.85 -25.38
C GLY A 8 0.91 -10.47 -25.38
N GLY A 9 1.81 -10.19 -24.44
CA GLY A 9 2.43 -8.86 -24.26
C GLY A 9 1.49 -7.84 -23.61
N CYS A 10 2.04 -6.66 -23.29
CA CYS A 10 1.29 -5.52 -22.74
C CYS A 10 1.29 -4.36 -23.74
N GLY A 11 0.18 -3.61 -23.81
CA GLY A 11 0.05 -2.47 -24.71
C GLY A 11 1.08 -1.35 -24.45
N PRO A 12 1.26 -0.41 -25.40
CA PRO A 12 2.17 0.71 -25.23
C PRO A 12 1.94 1.47 -23.90
N GLY A 13 3.00 1.65 -23.12
CA GLY A 13 2.93 2.29 -21.80
C GLY A 13 2.65 1.35 -20.63
N TYR A 14 2.48 0.05 -20.86
CA TYR A 14 2.29 -0.96 -19.82
C TYR A 14 3.48 -1.93 -19.74
N GLY A 15 3.78 -2.40 -18.54
CA GLY A 15 4.80 -3.41 -18.24
C GLY A 15 4.15 -4.72 -17.84
N CYS A 16 4.88 -5.84 -17.99
CA CYS A 16 4.41 -7.13 -17.50
C CYS A 16 4.97 -7.38 -16.10
N GLY A 17 4.08 -7.64 -15.14
CA GLY A 17 4.41 -7.96 -13.76
C GLY A 17 3.79 -9.29 -13.32
N GLN A 18 3.91 -9.59 -12.03
CA GLN A 18 3.40 -10.82 -11.43
C GLN A 18 1.87 -10.96 -11.57
N TYR A 19 1.15 -9.85 -11.61
CA TYR A 19 -0.32 -9.79 -11.68
C TYR A 19 -0.86 -9.55 -13.09
N GLY A 20 0.01 -9.53 -14.11
CA GLY A 20 -0.35 -9.17 -15.48
C GLY A 20 0.19 -7.79 -15.87
N CYS A 21 -0.53 -7.08 -16.75
CA CYS A 21 -0.08 -5.78 -17.23
C CYS A 21 -0.36 -4.69 -16.18
N TYR A 22 0.63 -3.85 -15.92
CA TYR A 22 0.54 -2.68 -15.04
C TYR A 22 0.99 -1.43 -15.80
N ALA A 23 0.42 -0.26 -15.48
CA ALA A 23 0.86 0.98 -16.09
C ALA A 23 2.32 1.25 -15.71
N LYS A 24 3.23 1.37 -16.68
CA LYS A 24 4.58 1.85 -16.38
C LYS A 24 4.45 3.28 -15.89
N ALA A 25 5.15 3.61 -14.81
CA ALA A 25 5.27 4.99 -14.37
C ALA A 25 5.73 5.83 -15.58
N ARG A 26 4.85 6.68 -16.09
CA ARG A 26 5.26 7.73 -17.03
C ARG A 26 6.05 8.71 -16.19
N ALA A 27 7.30 8.97 -16.54
CA ALA A 27 8.06 10.04 -15.93
C ALA A 27 7.18 11.30 -15.96
N ARG A 28 6.71 11.74 -14.78
CA ARG A 28 5.95 12.99 -14.68
C ARG A 28 6.98 14.08 -14.94
N SER A 29 7.08 14.52 -16.19
CA SER A 29 7.85 15.72 -16.53
C SER A 29 7.19 16.88 -15.82
N SER A 30 7.76 17.30 -14.69
CA SER A 30 7.41 18.54 -14.01
C SER A 30 7.55 19.65 -15.04
N LYS A 31 6.45 20.32 -15.39
CA LYS A 31 6.52 21.55 -16.19
C LYS A 31 7.15 22.64 -15.32
N THR A 32 8.46 22.81 -15.41
CA THR A 32 9.14 24.07 -15.10
C THR A 32 9.74 24.61 -16.38
N PHE A 33 8.96 25.44 -17.06
CA PHE A 33 9.50 26.34 -18.07
C PHE A 33 10.16 27.51 -17.33
N THR A 34 11.49 27.54 -17.32
CA THR A 34 12.34 28.71 -17.60
C THR A 34 13.78 28.19 -17.71
N GLY A 35 14.43 28.55 -18.80
CA GLY A 35 15.70 27.96 -19.21
C GLY A 35 16.89 28.40 -18.35
N ALA A 36 17.81 27.46 -18.12
CA ALA A 36 19.24 27.58 -18.37
C ALA A 36 19.91 26.27 -17.95
N HIS A 37 20.90 25.85 -18.72
CA HIS A 37 21.77 24.72 -18.43
C HIS A 37 22.32 24.77 -16.99
N SER A 38 22.15 23.69 -16.22
CA SER A 38 23.17 23.14 -15.32
C SER A 38 22.76 21.75 -14.82
N LYS A 39 23.56 20.74 -15.18
CA LYS A 39 23.56 19.43 -14.52
C LYS A 39 24.12 19.63 -13.11
N GLN A 40 23.33 19.40 -12.07
CA GLN A 40 23.88 19.20 -10.73
C GLN A 40 23.02 18.23 -9.90
N ASP A 41 23.75 17.33 -9.26
CA ASP A 41 23.40 16.13 -8.51
C ASP A 41 22.64 16.45 -7.19
N ASN A 42 21.50 17.14 -7.30
CA ASN A 42 20.69 17.60 -6.15
C ASN A 42 19.26 17.02 -6.14
N GLY A 43 18.94 16.10 -7.05
CA GLY A 43 17.57 15.61 -7.26
C GLY A 43 17.07 14.62 -6.19
N GLU A 44 17.98 13.81 -5.64
CA GLU A 44 17.59 12.71 -4.73
C GLU A 44 17.12 13.24 -3.35
N PHE A 45 17.77 14.29 -2.84
CA PHE A 45 17.40 14.89 -1.55
C PHE A 45 15.99 15.51 -1.57
N LEU A 46 15.66 16.24 -2.65
CA LEU A 46 14.36 16.87 -2.84
C LEU A 46 13.22 15.85 -3.02
N GLU A 47 13.49 14.69 -3.64
CA GLU A 47 12.50 13.62 -3.79
C GLU A 47 12.21 12.88 -2.49
N VAL A 48 13.21 12.69 -1.63
CA VAL A 48 13.04 12.08 -0.29
C VAL A 48 12.20 12.98 0.61
N GLU A 49 12.48 14.29 0.66
CA GLU A 49 11.65 15.27 1.39
C GLU A 49 10.19 15.28 0.90
N ARG A 50 9.98 15.21 -0.43
CA ARG A 50 8.63 15.20 -1.01
C ARG A 50 7.84 13.95 -0.64
N LYS A 51 8.49 12.79 -0.50
CA LYS A 51 7.86 11.52 -0.12
C LYS A 51 7.42 11.50 1.35
N GLN A 52 8.09 12.25 2.22
CA GLN A 52 7.73 12.35 3.64
C GLN A 52 6.43 13.12 3.86
N LEU A 53 6.22 14.23 3.13
CA LEU A 53 5.03 15.08 3.27
C LEU A 53 3.74 14.52 2.63
N LEU A 54 3.81 13.34 2.01
CA LEU A 54 2.65 12.69 1.41
C LEU A 54 1.58 12.39 2.48
N THR A 55 0.32 12.56 2.09
CA THR A 55 -0.82 12.09 2.87
C THR A 55 -0.79 10.56 3.00
N PRO A 56 -1.46 9.98 4.01
CA PRO A 56 -1.50 8.52 4.16
C PRO A 56 -2.01 7.80 2.89
N ASP A 57 -3.02 8.36 2.22
CA ASP A 57 -3.52 7.83 0.94
C ASP A 57 -2.48 7.91 -0.17
N GLU A 58 -1.73 9.02 -0.27
CA GLU A 58 -0.66 9.14 -1.25
C GLU A 58 0.50 8.18 -0.97
N LYS A 59 0.90 7.98 0.30
CA LYS A 59 1.92 6.99 0.69
C LYS A 59 1.47 5.56 0.40
N PHE A 60 0.20 5.26 0.65
CA PHE A 60 -0.38 3.95 0.33
C PHE A 60 -0.43 3.72 -1.19
N HIS A 61 -1.00 4.66 -1.94
CA HIS A 61 -1.11 4.57 -3.39
C HIS A 61 0.26 4.51 -4.08
N SER A 62 1.24 5.32 -3.65
CA SER A 62 2.59 5.29 -4.23
C SER A 62 3.25 3.92 -4.04
N CYS A 63 3.12 3.33 -2.86
CA CYS A 63 3.62 1.97 -2.62
C CYS A 63 2.97 0.94 -3.56
N CYS A 64 1.65 1.02 -3.80
CA CYS A 64 0.99 0.11 -4.74
C CYS A 64 1.54 0.24 -6.17
N VAL A 65 1.84 1.46 -6.62
CA VAL A 65 2.46 1.72 -7.92
C VAL A 65 3.87 1.15 -7.99
N ASP A 66 4.66 1.36 -6.93
CA ASP A 66 6.04 0.86 -6.82
C ASP A 66 6.09 -0.67 -6.82
N ARG A 67 5.04 -1.32 -6.29
CA ARG A 67 4.83 -2.78 -6.35
C ARG A 67 4.21 -3.30 -7.65
N HIS A 68 3.98 -2.42 -8.63
CA HIS A 68 3.47 -2.77 -9.96
C HIS A 68 2.10 -3.46 -9.91
N LEU A 69 1.24 -3.01 -9.00
CA LEU A 69 -0.16 -3.45 -9.01
C LEU A 69 -0.87 -2.93 -10.26
N PRO A 70 -1.79 -3.72 -10.86
CA PRO A 70 -2.54 -3.29 -12.03
C PRO A 70 -3.54 -2.19 -11.65
N ASP A 71 -3.95 -1.36 -12.61
CA ASP A 71 -4.78 -0.17 -12.38
C ASP A 71 -6.09 -0.47 -11.64
N VAL A 72 -6.69 -1.63 -11.91
CA VAL A 72 -7.88 -2.13 -11.20
C VAL A 72 -7.67 -2.29 -9.70
N CYS A 73 -6.45 -2.59 -9.26
CA CYS A 73 -6.06 -2.66 -7.86
C CYS A 73 -5.68 -1.27 -7.32
N LEU A 74 -5.08 -0.40 -8.13
CA LEU A 74 -4.70 0.96 -7.71
C LEU A 74 -5.91 1.79 -7.25
N GLN A 75 -7.09 1.57 -7.85
CA GLN A 75 -8.36 2.18 -7.40
C GLN A 75 -8.75 1.82 -5.95
N LYS A 76 -8.14 0.77 -5.40
CA LYS A 76 -8.35 0.28 -4.02
C LYS A 76 -7.23 0.68 -3.06
N CYS A 77 -6.22 1.40 -3.53
CA CYS A 77 -5.06 1.81 -2.74
C CYS A 77 -5.27 3.19 -2.08
N SER A 78 -6.41 3.37 -1.44
CA SER A 78 -6.67 4.46 -0.49
C SER A 78 -7.41 3.89 0.72
N PHE A 79 -7.28 4.50 1.88
CA PHE A 79 -7.96 4.06 3.10
C PHE A 79 -9.49 4.17 3.03
N ALA A 80 -10.01 4.95 2.08
CA ALA A 80 -11.43 5.01 1.77
C ALA A 80 -11.92 3.81 0.93
N THR A 81 -11.13 3.32 -0.02
CA THR A 81 -11.53 2.22 -0.93
C THR A 81 -10.97 0.85 -0.53
N TYR A 82 -9.96 0.83 0.33
CA TYR A 82 -9.45 -0.35 1.02
C TYR A 82 -10.40 -0.73 2.15
N THR A 83 -11.47 -1.43 1.79
CA THR A 83 -12.51 -1.90 2.72
C THR A 83 -12.57 -3.42 2.78
N LYS A 84 -13.26 -3.93 3.80
CA LYS A 84 -13.58 -5.35 3.93
C LYS A 84 -14.28 -5.88 2.67
N GLU A 85 -15.26 -5.14 2.16
CA GLU A 85 -16.10 -5.54 1.03
C GLU A 85 -15.27 -5.61 -0.26
N ALA A 86 -14.34 -4.67 -0.45
CA ALA A 86 -13.42 -4.69 -1.58
C ALA A 86 -12.53 -5.95 -1.54
N LEU A 87 -11.94 -6.26 -0.40
CA LEU A 87 -11.08 -7.44 -0.23
C LEU A 87 -11.86 -8.76 -0.33
N GLN A 88 -13.08 -8.82 0.22
CA GLN A 88 -13.97 -9.97 0.06
C GLN A 88 -14.34 -10.19 -1.40
N SER A 89 -14.64 -9.12 -2.14
CA SER A 89 -14.93 -9.20 -3.58
C SER A 89 -13.73 -9.72 -4.38
N MET A 90 -12.51 -9.34 -4.01
CA MET A 90 -11.28 -9.91 -4.57
C MET A 90 -11.12 -11.40 -4.26
N TYR A 91 -11.38 -11.80 -3.01
CA TYR A 91 -11.30 -13.21 -2.57
C TYR A 91 -12.28 -14.11 -3.33
N PHE A 92 -13.54 -13.68 -3.46
CA PHE A 92 -14.57 -14.40 -4.20
C PHE A 92 -14.45 -14.25 -5.73
N ARG A 93 -13.44 -13.51 -6.21
CA ARG A 93 -13.18 -13.24 -7.64
C ARG A 93 -14.34 -12.53 -8.35
N PHE A 94 -15.14 -11.78 -7.60
CA PHE A 94 -16.11 -10.84 -8.16
C PHE A 94 -15.47 -9.50 -8.53
N ASP A 95 -14.28 -9.25 -8.00
CA ASP A 95 -13.48 -8.08 -8.34
C ASP A 95 -12.43 -8.40 -9.42
N PRO A 96 -12.19 -7.49 -10.39
CA PRO A 96 -11.13 -7.66 -11.38
C PRO A 96 -9.71 -7.58 -10.80
N CYS A 97 -9.53 -7.00 -9.61
CA CYS A 97 -8.26 -7.05 -8.91
C CYS A 97 -8.05 -8.45 -8.27
N PRO A 98 -6.97 -9.17 -8.62
CA PRO A 98 -6.75 -10.53 -8.14
C PRO A 98 -6.46 -10.57 -6.63
N VAL A 99 -6.94 -11.61 -5.93
CA VAL A 99 -6.71 -11.78 -4.48
C VAL A 99 -5.24 -11.80 -4.08
N GLN A 100 -4.34 -12.21 -4.98
CA GLN A 100 -2.90 -12.23 -4.75
C GLN A 100 -2.31 -10.82 -4.59
N ALA A 101 -2.99 -9.77 -5.08
CA ALA A 101 -2.61 -8.38 -4.86
C ALA A 101 -2.98 -7.89 -3.44
N ALA A 102 -3.85 -8.59 -2.71
CA ALA A 102 -4.27 -8.19 -1.38
C ALA A 102 -3.10 -8.13 -0.39
N ALA A 103 -2.15 -9.08 -0.47
CA ALA A 103 -0.96 -9.08 0.38
C ALA A 103 -0.11 -7.82 0.18
N ASP A 104 0.05 -7.39 -1.06
CA ASP A 104 0.79 -6.17 -1.42
C ASP A 104 0.03 -4.91 -0.97
N MET A 105 -1.29 -4.91 -1.08
CA MET A 105 -2.13 -3.83 -0.57
C MET A 105 -2.06 -3.73 0.96
N HIS A 106 -2.13 -4.85 1.68
CA HIS A 106 -1.97 -4.92 3.13
C HIS A 106 -0.59 -4.38 3.56
N PHE A 107 0.47 -4.84 2.89
CA PHE A 107 1.84 -4.37 3.09
C PHE A 107 1.95 -2.86 2.90
N CYS A 108 1.40 -2.34 1.80
CA CYS A 108 1.48 -0.93 1.47
C CYS A 108 0.65 -0.04 2.40
N ALA A 109 -0.54 -0.46 2.82
CA ALA A 109 -1.34 0.27 3.80
C ALA A 109 -0.60 0.39 5.14
N ALA A 110 0.07 -0.69 5.57
CA ALA A 110 0.86 -0.75 6.80
C ALA A 110 2.29 -0.22 6.65
N GLN A 111 2.72 0.21 5.45
CA GLN A 111 4.10 0.60 5.16
C GLN A 111 5.16 -0.44 5.61
N GLY A 112 4.81 -1.73 5.58
CA GLY A 112 5.72 -2.80 6.00
C GLY A 112 6.08 -2.83 7.49
N ARG A 113 5.26 -2.23 8.36
CA ARG A 113 5.51 -2.12 9.82
C ARG A 113 4.66 -3.07 10.66
N ASP A 114 5.04 -3.20 11.92
CA ASP A 114 4.34 -4.00 12.94
C ASP A 114 3.39 -3.13 13.75
N HIS A 115 2.09 -3.40 13.67
CA HIS A 115 1.03 -2.67 14.38
C HIS A 115 0.33 -3.51 15.45
N ARG A 116 0.91 -4.65 15.86
CA ARG A 116 0.25 -5.58 16.79
C ARG A 116 -0.20 -4.90 18.07
N ASP A 117 0.62 -4.03 18.65
CA ASP A 117 0.26 -3.28 19.87
C ASP A 117 -0.99 -2.40 19.70
N CYS A 118 -1.11 -1.71 18.55
CA CYS A 118 -2.31 -0.92 18.25
C CYS A 118 -3.51 -1.83 18.04
N CYS A 119 -3.33 -2.92 17.28
CA CYS A 119 -4.39 -3.87 16.97
C CYS A 119 -4.95 -4.56 18.22
N GLU A 120 -4.11 -5.00 19.14
CA GLU A 120 -4.52 -5.60 20.42
C GLU A 120 -5.38 -4.61 21.21
N LYS A 121 -4.90 -3.37 21.37
CA LYS A 121 -5.63 -2.31 22.09
C LYS A 121 -6.96 -1.95 21.42
N ASN A 122 -7.04 -2.06 20.10
CA ASN A 122 -8.25 -1.78 19.32
C ASN A 122 -9.13 -3.00 19.09
N GLY A 123 -8.90 -4.10 19.83
CA GLY A 123 -9.82 -5.24 19.87
C GLY A 123 -9.80 -6.11 18.62
N VAL A 124 -8.72 -6.10 17.83
CA VAL A 124 -8.55 -7.01 16.67
C VAL A 124 -8.54 -8.48 17.11
N THR A 125 -8.11 -8.75 18.34
CA THR A 125 -8.13 -10.08 18.95
C THR A 125 -9.52 -10.47 19.48
N ASN A 126 -10.50 -9.56 19.49
CA ASN A 126 -11.86 -9.81 19.97
C ASN A 126 -12.74 -10.38 18.86
N THR A 127 -12.30 -11.50 18.29
CA THR A 127 -12.99 -12.32 17.28
C THR A 127 -12.87 -13.80 17.66
N LEU A 128 -13.58 -14.67 16.94
CA LEU A 128 -13.45 -16.13 17.13
C LEU A 128 -12.03 -16.65 16.88
N ALA A 129 -11.24 -15.97 16.04
CA ALA A 129 -9.87 -16.37 15.72
C ALA A 129 -8.83 -15.82 16.72
N GLY A 130 -9.22 -14.94 17.65
CA GLY A 130 -8.35 -14.46 18.72
C GLY A 130 -7.06 -13.80 18.20
N ASN A 131 -5.94 -14.16 18.82
CA ASN A 131 -4.62 -13.64 18.47
C ASN A 131 -4.16 -14.00 17.05
N LYS A 132 -4.79 -14.95 16.36
CA LYS A 132 -4.48 -15.23 14.95
C LYS A 132 -4.67 -14.00 14.07
N CYS A 133 -5.60 -13.10 14.44
CA CYS A 133 -5.86 -11.89 13.66
C CYS A 133 -4.72 -10.88 13.67
N LEU A 134 -3.78 -10.98 14.61
CA LEU A 134 -2.59 -10.13 14.65
C LEU A 134 -1.65 -10.36 13.46
N VAL A 135 -1.82 -11.47 12.74
CA VAL A 135 -1.13 -11.70 11.47
C VAL A 135 -1.39 -10.60 10.44
N PHE A 136 -2.59 -10.00 10.46
CA PHE A 136 -2.94 -8.90 9.57
C PHE A 136 -2.36 -7.56 10.03
N CYS A 137 -1.83 -7.48 11.25
CA CYS A 137 -1.27 -6.26 11.83
C CYS A 137 0.25 -6.19 11.70
N ASP A 138 0.91 -7.35 11.65
CA ASP A 138 2.34 -7.45 11.35
C ASP A 138 2.54 -7.59 9.85
N GLN A 139 2.89 -6.50 9.19
CA GLN A 139 3.11 -6.47 7.74
C GLN A 139 4.60 -6.38 7.38
N ARG A 140 5.49 -6.72 8.31
CA ARG A 140 6.94 -6.75 8.02
C ARG A 140 7.24 -7.80 6.94
N PRO A 141 8.19 -7.51 6.03
CA PRO A 141 8.56 -8.46 4.99
C PRO A 141 9.15 -9.74 5.62
N GLY A 142 8.90 -10.88 4.97
CA GLY A 142 9.48 -12.17 5.36
C GLY A 142 8.55 -13.08 6.18
N ASN A 143 7.45 -12.57 6.73
CA ASN A 143 6.44 -13.39 7.39
C ASN A 143 5.27 -13.70 6.44
N ILE A 144 5.46 -14.66 5.53
CA ILE A 144 4.40 -15.10 4.60
C ILE A 144 3.53 -16.13 5.31
N THR A 145 2.40 -15.69 5.84
CA THR A 145 1.39 -16.60 6.40
C THR A 145 0.42 -17.07 5.32
N GLN A 146 0.21 -18.38 5.26
CA GLN A 146 -0.84 -18.95 4.41
C GLN A 146 -2.20 -18.66 5.04
N LEU A 147 -2.91 -17.70 4.47
CA LEU A 147 -4.25 -17.31 4.91
C LEU A 147 -5.25 -18.36 4.41
N ASP A 148 -5.91 -19.04 5.35
CA ASP A 148 -7.01 -19.96 5.10
C ASP A 148 -8.35 -19.37 5.62
N ILE A 149 -9.43 -20.14 5.50
CA ILE A 149 -10.77 -19.74 5.93
C ILE A 149 -10.88 -19.42 7.44
N SER A 150 -9.98 -19.93 8.29
CA SER A 150 -10.00 -19.65 9.74
C SER A 150 -9.68 -18.20 10.09
N TYR A 151 -9.15 -17.44 9.13
CA TYR A 151 -8.86 -16.02 9.27
C TYR A 151 -10.04 -15.12 8.86
N LEU A 152 -11.14 -15.69 8.36
CA LEU A 152 -12.28 -14.91 7.86
C LEU A 152 -12.91 -14.03 8.96
N SER A 153 -12.97 -14.52 10.21
CA SER A 153 -13.50 -13.74 11.34
C SER A 153 -12.64 -12.52 11.67
N CYS A 154 -11.36 -12.50 11.28
CA CYS A 154 -10.50 -11.34 11.49
C CYS A 154 -10.95 -10.13 10.68
N TYR A 155 -11.60 -10.35 9.52
CA TYR A 155 -12.16 -9.27 8.71
C TYR A 155 -13.36 -8.58 9.39
N GLU A 156 -13.95 -9.13 10.46
CA GLU A 156 -14.93 -8.42 11.28
C GLU A 156 -14.34 -7.18 11.97
N ARG A 157 -13.03 -7.22 12.25
CA ARG A 157 -12.26 -6.11 12.86
C ARG A 157 -11.42 -5.37 11.84
N PHE A 158 -11.72 -5.50 10.54
CA PHE A 158 -10.92 -4.91 9.48
C PHE A 158 -10.78 -3.39 9.62
N GLU A 159 -11.86 -2.70 10.00
CA GLU A 159 -11.81 -1.25 10.23
C GLU A 159 -10.89 -0.87 11.40
N ASN A 160 -10.79 -1.70 12.44
CA ASN A 160 -9.84 -1.50 13.54
C ASN A 160 -8.38 -1.66 13.06
N ILE A 161 -8.11 -2.68 12.24
CA ILE A 161 -6.79 -2.91 11.63
C ILE A 161 -6.42 -1.71 10.74
N LYS A 162 -7.33 -1.33 9.83
CA LYS A 162 -7.16 -0.21 8.91
C LYS A 162 -6.93 1.11 9.65
N GLY A 163 -7.68 1.35 10.73
CA GLY A 163 -7.52 2.52 11.58
C GLY A 163 -6.11 2.63 12.15
N CYS A 164 -5.55 1.54 12.66
CA CYS A 164 -4.17 1.51 13.18
C CYS A 164 -3.14 1.95 12.13
N PHE A 165 -3.28 1.48 10.89
CA PHE A 165 -2.38 1.85 9.79
C PHE A 165 -2.50 3.33 9.43
N TRP A 166 -3.73 3.86 9.36
CA TRP A 166 -3.98 5.27 9.05
C TRP A 166 -3.43 6.21 10.13
N HIS A 167 -3.66 5.89 11.40
CA HIS A 167 -3.22 6.72 12.53
C HIS A 167 -1.71 6.79 12.59
N ASP A 168 -1.02 5.66 12.47
CA ASP A 168 0.44 5.60 12.47
C ASP A 168 1.05 6.43 11.32
N LEU A 169 0.49 6.34 10.11
CA LEU A 169 0.89 7.20 8.99
C LEU A 169 0.64 8.70 9.24
N SER A 170 -0.49 9.01 9.88
CA SER A 170 -0.87 10.39 10.19
C SER A 170 0.05 11.00 11.24
N GLU A 171 0.41 10.24 12.28
CA GLU A 171 1.33 10.65 13.34
C GLU A 171 2.75 10.86 12.81
N LEU A 172 3.25 9.92 11.99
CA LEU A 172 4.53 10.09 11.31
C LEU A 172 4.56 11.40 10.51
N ARG A 173 3.54 11.63 9.69
CA ARG A 173 3.45 12.84 8.87
C ARG A 173 3.45 14.10 9.74
N SER A 174 2.64 14.14 10.81
CA SER A 174 2.64 15.28 11.74
C SER A 174 4.03 15.54 12.33
N SER A 175 4.73 14.50 12.79
CA SER A 175 6.10 14.62 13.31
C SER A 175 7.14 15.07 12.27
N GLU A 176 6.93 14.72 11.00
CA GLU A 176 7.77 15.15 9.88
C GLU A 176 7.53 16.63 9.55
N LEU A 177 6.28 17.10 9.61
CA LEU A 177 5.95 18.51 9.44
C LEU A 177 6.53 19.37 10.58
N GLU A 178 6.43 18.93 11.83
CA GLU A 178 6.99 19.64 13.00
C GLU A 178 8.51 19.80 12.87
N ARG A 179 9.24 18.70 12.60
CA ARG A 179 10.70 18.74 12.37
C ARG A 179 11.10 19.68 11.24
N ARG A 180 10.27 19.82 10.21
CA ARG A 180 10.51 20.74 9.10
C ARG A 180 10.33 22.20 9.52
N PHE A 181 9.33 22.50 10.34
CA PHE A 181 9.14 23.84 10.91
C PHE A 181 10.30 24.23 11.85
N ASP A 182 10.81 23.28 12.65
CA ASP A 182 11.94 23.52 13.55
C ASP A 182 13.28 23.69 12.82
N SER A 183 13.36 23.30 11.55
CA SER A 183 14.57 23.39 10.72
C SER A 183 14.63 24.66 9.85
N LEU A 184 13.62 25.54 9.94
CA LEU A 184 13.51 26.83 9.23
C LEU A 184 13.84 28.01 10.15
#